data_AF-A0A7F5QVG2-F1
#
_entry.id   AF-A0A7F5QVG2-F1
#
_cell.length_a   1.000
_cell.length_b   1.000
_cell.length_c   1.000
_cell.angle_alpha   90.00
_cell.angle_beta   90.00
_cell.angle_gamma   90.00
#
_symmetry.space_group_name_H-M   'P 1'
#
loop_
_entity.id
_entity.type
_entity.pdbx_description
1 polymer ?
#
loop_
_entity_poly.entity_id
_entity_poly.type
_entity_poly.pdbx_seq_one_letter_code
_entity_poly.pdbx_strand_id
1 'polypeptide(L)'
;MSIEDTEGESLESMTAIQLSDVLTSQKELYCVSCFEFLWPPVMWCEEGNVCGNCWDADSDRFIRNTVLEKILEKLSIQCMNFANGCKVRSNYKEMAEHNKKCTYRRLCCPIDSIDCCSWLGYNKELIDHFIREHPQKTIKSENNSVLLNFDIQKDVKQIKLIVLPGKNFLSLTNTDTINQTLSITVFFIDGDSKSKATEYQFIVQRSTFDNDSVSYETNKFDIVNINNYKEYYNDGLKIDIAPLKKFSIGGFYSCTLKIMSALSENKTNEELLQNFECPVCRNYMKNQIYQCLAGHSMCGDCRFKVEDCPSCRSGFGDTRNYALENISNSIYFPCSYLDRGCEEIFLGEDTIKHEGDCRFRPYVCPFWRTYCNWTGSLTELSEHLKEFHMDSTYIINKKMTKTSHPLPRPFGGII
;
A
#
# COMPACT_ATOMS: atom_id res chain seq x y z
N MET A 1 38.28 61.95 -29.09
CA MET A 1 38.76 60.64 -29.56
C MET A 1 39.46 60.02 -28.36
N SER A 2 38.69 59.29 -27.54
CA SER A 2 38.63 57.82 -27.53
C SER A 2 39.89 57.26 -26.86
N ILE A 3 39.83 56.47 -25.80
CA ILE A 3 39.00 55.27 -25.60
C ILE A 3 38.74 55.12 -24.09
N GLU A 4 37.50 54.81 -23.72
CA GLU A 4 37.12 54.35 -22.37
C GLU A 4 37.57 52.90 -22.21
N ASP A 5 38.36 52.63 -21.18
CA ASP A 5 38.66 51.29 -20.69
C ASP A 5 37.46 50.76 -19.88
N THR A 6 36.60 49.99 -20.52
CA THR A 6 35.66 49.09 -19.85
C THR A 6 36.01 47.66 -20.24
N GLU A 7 36.46 46.87 -19.26
CA GLU A 7 36.14 45.44 -19.08
C GLU A 7 37.10 44.84 -18.05
N GLY A 8 36.75 45.04 -16.78
CA GLY A 8 37.18 44.17 -15.68
C GLY A 8 35.97 43.39 -15.20
N GLU A 9 35.46 42.46 -16.01
CA GLU A 9 34.46 41.50 -15.53
C GLU A 9 35.13 40.59 -14.50
N SER A 10 34.72 40.75 -13.23
CA SER A 10 35.07 39.84 -12.15
C SER A 10 34.55 38.43 -12.51
N LEU A 11 35.44 37.43 -12.58
CA LEU A 11 35.02 36.03 -12.53
C LEU A 11 34.26 35.82 -11.21
N GLU A 12 32.93 35.81 -11.28
CA GLU A 12 32.09 35.49 -10.14
C GLU A 12 32.39 34.06 -9.67
N SER A 13 32.69 33.88 -8.38
CA SER A 13 32.96 32.57 -7.81
C SER A 13 31.68 31.73 -7.80
N MET A 14 31.56 30.79 -8.73
CA MET A 14 30.48 29.79 -8.70
C MET A 14 30.65 28.84 -7.52
N THR A 15 29.58 28.64 -6.76
CA THR A 15 29.50 27.59 -5.73
C THR A 15 29.45 26.21 -6.36
N ALA A 16 29.82 25.16 -5.61
CA ALA A 16 29.75 23.78 -6.08
C ALA A 16 28.31 23.34 -6.49
N ILE A 17 27.29 23.92 -5.85
CA ILE A 17 25.87 23.73 -6.20
C ILE A 17 25.59 24.32 -7.59
N GLN A 18 25.96 25.59 -7.81
CA GLN A 18 25.78 26.25 -9.10
C GLN A 18 26.50 25.51 -10.22
N LEU A 19 27.73 25.04 -9.98
CA LEU A 19 28.47 24.22 -10.94
C LEU A 19 27.72 22.92 -11.28
N SER A 20 27.25 22.19 -10.26
CA SER A 20 26.51 20.94 -10.50
C SER A 20 25.17 21.16 -11.22
N ASP A 21 24.50 22.29 -10.99
CA ASP A 21 23.25 22.64 -11.68
C ASP A 21 23.50 22.90 -13.17
N VAL A 22 24.56 23.66 -13.49
CA VAL A 22 24.99 23.89 -14.88
C VAL A 22 25.31 22.57 -15.58
N LEU A 23 26.16 21.73 -14.99
CA LEU A 23 26.55 20.43 -15.56
C LEU A 23 25.36 19.50 -15.78
N THR A 24 24.40 19.50 -14.84
CA THR A 24 23.19 18.69 -14.95
C THR A 24 22.26 19.22 -16.05
N SER A 25 22.10 20.54 -16.17
CA SER A 25 21.27 21.17 -17.20
C SER A 25 21.80 20.98 -18.61
N GLN A 26 23.12 20.92 -18.77
CA GLN A 26 23.81 20.69 -20.05
C GLN A 26 23.91 19.21 -20.43
N LYS A 27 23.43 18.30 -19.55
CA LYS A 27 23.52 16.84 -19.73
C LYS A 27 24.95 16.27 -19.76
N GLU A 28 25.92 16.97 -19.20
CA GLU A 28 27.33 16.54 -19.14
C GLU A 28 27.57 15.35 -18.18
N LEU A 29 26.64 15.14 -17.24
CA LEU A 29 26.70 14.06 -16.24
C LEU A 29 25.90 12.81 -16.64
N TYR A 30 25.62 12.64 -17.93
CA TYR A 30 24.78 11.56 -18.46
C TYR A 30 25.59 10.65 -19.37
N CYS A 31 25.23 9.36 -19.34
CA CYS A 31 25.79 8.35 -20.21
C CYS A 31 25.34 8.61 -21.65
N VAL A 32 26.30 8.68 -22.59
CA VAL A 32 25.98 8.86 -24.01
C VAL A 32 25.26 7.66 -24.63
N SER A 33 25.37 6.47 -24.00
CA SER A 33 24.74 5.24 -24.48
C SER A 33 23.32 5.04 -23.97
N CYS A 34 23.10 5.15 -22.65
CA CYS A 34 21.77 4.91 -22.05
C CYS A 34 20.98 6.19 -21.74
N PHE A 35 21.57 7.37 -21.92
CA PHE A 35 20.97 8.68 -21.62
C PHE A 35 20.52 8.85 -20.16
N GLU A 36 20.89 7.92 -19.28
CA GLU A 36 20.70 7.99 -17.84
C GLU A 36 21.92 8.66 -17.20
N PHE A 37 21.75 9.10 -15.94
CA PHE A 37 22.85 9.64 -15.15
C PHE A 37 24.04 8.65 -15.10
N LEU A 38 25.28 9.18 -15.11
CA LEU A 38 26.48 8.33 -15.07
C LEU A 38 26.51 7.46 -13.81
N TRP A 39 26.87 6.18 -13.98
CA TRP A 39 27.01 5.20 -12.89
C TRP A 39 28.47 4.81 -12.76
N PRO A 40 29.01 4.70 -11.53
CA PRO A 40 30.33 4.12 -11.34
C PRO A 40 30.39 2.65 -11.79
N PRO A 41 31.52 2.20 -12.39
CA PRO A 41 32.63 3.02 -12.86
C PRO A 41 32.24 3.88 -14.08
N VAL A 42 32.74 5.12 -14.12
CA VAL A 42 32.55 6.01 -15.28
C VAL A 42 33.66 5.71 -16.28
N MET A 43 33.26 5.33 -17.48
CA MET A 43 34.19 5.09 -18.58
C MET A 43 34.07 6.21 -19.61
N TRP A 44 35.08 6.38 -20.42
CA TRP A 44 35.12 7.35 -21.51
C TRP A 44 35.45 6.61 -22.81
N CYS A 45 34.75 6.96 -23.88
CA CYS A 45 35.02 6.58 -25.26
C CYS A 45 35.01 7.82 -26.17
N GLU A 46 35.26 7.65 -27.46
CA GLU A 46 35.28 8.75 -28.44
C GLU A 46 33.97 9.55 -28.50
N GLU A 47 32.84 8.90 -28.19
CA GLU A 47 31.51 9.54 -28.19
C GLU A 47 31.18 10.25 -26.87
N GLY A 48 31.96 10.04 -25.81
CA GLY A 48 31.80 10.70 -24.52
C GLY A 48 31.86 9.77 -23.31
N ASN A 49 31.28 10.19 -22.19
CA ASN A 49 31.26 9.40 -20.95
C ASN A 49 30.15 8.34 -21.00
N VAL A 50 30.48 7.10 -20.63
CA VAL A 50 29.54 5.99 -20.49
C VAL A 50 29.56 5.44 -19.06
N CYS A 51 28.44 4.88 -18.63
CA CYS A 51 28.30 4.33 -17.29
C CYS A 51 28.79 2.88 -17.20
N GLY A 52 28.98 2.38 -15.98
CA GLY A 52 29.55 1.06 -15.70
C GLY A 52 28.81 -0.15 -16.30
N ASN A 53 27.56 0.01 -16.75
CA ASN A 53 26.78 -1.04 -17.42
C ASN A 53 26.67 -0.85 -18.94
N CYS A 54 27.26 0.21 -19.49
CA CYS A 54 27.18 0.57 -20.91
C CYS A 54 28.54 0.50 -21.61
N TRP A 55 29.48 -0.28 -21.06
CA TRP A 55 30.79 -0.50 -21.65
C TRP A 55 31.12 -1.99 -21.66
N ASP A 56 32.00 -2.39 -22.58
CA ASP A 56 32.45 -3.76 -22.76
C ASP A 56 33.85 -3.93 -22.17
N ALA A 57 33.99 -4.85 -21.21
CA ALA A 57 35.25 -5.11 -20.51
C ALA A 57 36.33 -5.71 -21.42
N ASP A 58 35.92 -6.36 -22.51
CA ASP A 58 36.82 -6.99 -23.48
C ASP A 58 37.26 -6.02 -24.60
N SER A 59 36.85 -4.74 -24.53
CA SER A 59 37.15 -3.72 -25.52
C SER A 59 38.15 -2.68 -24.99
N ASP A 60 39.30 -2.57 -25.66
CA ASP A 60 40.33 -1.54 -25.38
C ASP A 60 39.89 -0.10 -25.69
N ARG A 61 38.65 0.10 -26.17
CA ARG A 61 38.11 1.42 -26.55
C ARG A 61 37.61 2.26 -25.38
N PHE A 62 37.55 1.67 -24.18
CA PHE A 62 36.98 2.33 -23.01
C PHE A 62 38.06 2.60 -21.95
N ILE A 63 38.18 3.87 -21.56
CA ILE A 63 39.15 4.30 -20.54
C ILE A 63 38.39 4.75 -19.30
N ARG A 64 38.74 4.23 -18.12
CA ARG A 64 38.07 4.62 -16.88
C ARG A 64 38.40 6.06 -16.49
N ASN A 65 37.37 6.90 -16.36
CA ASN A 65 37.49 8.30 -16.00
C ASN A 65 37.45 8.49 -14.47
N THR A 66 38.52 8.07 -13.79
CA THR A 66 38.62 8.13 -12.32
C THR A 66 38.64 9.56 -11.76
N VAL A 67 39.05 10.55 -12.57
CA VAL A 67 39.04 11.97 -12.19
C VAL A 67 37.60 12.47 -12.11
N LEU A 68 36.79 12.18 -13.13
CA LEU A 68 35.38 12.54 -13.13
C LEU A 68 34.63 11.84 -11.99
N GLU A 69 34.93 10.57 -11.69
CA GLU A 69 34.38 9.89 -10.51
C GLU A 69 34.66 10.67 -9.21
N LYS A 70 35.92 11.08 -8.98
CA LYS A 70 36.31 11.85 -7.78
C LYS A 70 35.65 13.22 -7.71
N ILE A 71 35.48 13.90 -8.85
CA ILE A 71 34.77 15.18 -8.93
C ILE A 71 33.30 14.96 -8.56
N LEU A 72 32.66 13.96 -9.16
CA LEU A 72 31.25 13.63 -8.93
C LEU A 72 30.98 13.28 -7.46
N GLU A 73 31.89 12.58 -6.78
CA GLU A 73 31.81 12.30 -5.35
C GLU A 73 31.76 13.55 -4.45
N LYS A 74 32.18 14.73 -4.95
CA LYS A 74 32.14 16.00 -4.22
C LYS A 74 30.94 16.87 -4.57
N LEU A 75 30.16 16.51 -5.58
CA LEU A 75 29.01 17.30 -6.03
C LEU A 75 27.72 16.83 -5.37
N SER A 76 26.88 17.80 -5.03
CA SER A 76 25.48 17.56 -4.69
C SER A 76 24.65 17.78 -5.96
N ILE A 77 24.11 16.71 -6.53
CA ILE A 77 23.45 16.72 -7.84
C ILE A 77 21.94 16.85 -7.64
N GLN A 78 21.29 17.63 -8.50
CA GLN A 78 19.84 17.71 -8.58
C GLN A 78 19.28 16.59 -9.48
N CYS A 79 18.16 15.99 -9.08
CA CYS A 79 17.49 14.99 -9.92
C CYS A 79 17.16 15.56 -11.31
N MET A 80 17.41 14.78 -12.38
CA MET A 80 17.06 15.16 -13.76
C MET A 80 15.57 15.47 -13.95
N ASN A 81 14.73 14.86 -13.10
CA ASN A 81 13.29 15.06 -13.12
C ASN A 81 12.84 16.24 -12.23
N PHE A 82 13.74 17.17 -11.88
CA PHE A 82 13.41 18.37 -11.10
C PHE A 82 12.37 19.25 -11.78
N ALA A 83 12.52 19.47 -13.09
CA ALA A 83 11.51 20.17 -13.89
C ALA A 83 10.13 19.48 -13.85
N ASN A 84 10.11 18.17 -13.61
CA ASN A 84 8.90 17.37 -13.51
C ASN A 84 8.34 17.28 -12.07
N GLY A 85 9.01 17.89 -11.08
CA GLY A 85 8.57 17.96 -9.69
C GLY A 85 9.44 17.21 -8.68
N CYS A 86 10.48 16.48 -9.12
CA CYS A 86 11.38 15.80 -8.20
C CYS A 86 12.29 16.79 -7.46
N LYS A 87 12.08 16.97 -6.15
CA LYS A 87 12.88 17.91 -5.33
C LYS A 87 14.14 17.29 -4.74
N VAL A 88 14.48 16.05 -5.10
CA VAL A 88 15.62 15.34 -4.52
C VAL A 88 16.92 15.95 -5.02
N ARG A 89 17.81 16.22 -4.07
CA ARG A 89 19.20 16.58 -4.29
C ARG A 89 20.06 15.73 -3.36
N SER A 90 21.06 15.03 -3.90
CA SER A 90 21.93 14.16 -3.08
C SER A 90 23.31 14.01 -3.72
N ASN A 91 24.22 13.27 -3.07
CA ASN A 91 25.53 12.99 -3.64
C ASN A 91 25.43 12.01 -4.82
N TYR A 92 26.51 11.93 -5.61
CA TYR A 92 26.58 11.10 -6.81
C TYR A 92 26.13 9.63 -6.63
N LYS A 93 26.53 8.98 -5.53
CA LYS A 93 26.19 7.56 -5.29
C LYS A 93 24.71 7.39 -4.94
N GLU A 94 24.20 8.23 -4.05
CA GLU A 94 22.78 8.22 -3.66
C GLU A 94 21.86 8.67 -4.79
N MET A 95 22.29 9.61 -5.63
CA MET A 95 21.50 10.10 -6.76
C MET A 95 21.28 9.01 -7.79
N ALA A 96 22.30 8.17 -7.99
CA ALA A 96 22.18 6.99 -8.83
C ALA A 96 21.07 6.07 -8.27
N GLU A 97 21.14 5.66 -7.01
CA GLU A 97 20.10 4.86 -6.35
C GLU A 97 18.71 5.50 -6.39
N HIS A 98 18.63 6.82 -6.22
CA HIS A 98 17.41 7.58 -6.34
C HIS A 98 16.83 7.49 -7.76
N ASN A 99 17.64 7.64 -8.81
CA ASN A 99 17.14 7.63 -10.19
C ASN A 99 16.44 6.31 -10.54
N LYS A 100 16.94 5.17 -10.02
CA LYS A 100 16.26 3.86 -10.13
C LYS A 100 14.86 3.84 -9.50
N LYS A 101 14.60 4.68 -8.50
CA LYS A 101 13.37 4.72 -7.71
C LYS A 101 12.58 6.02 -7.91
N CYS A 102 13.00 6.88 -8.83
CA CYS A 102 12.45 8.22 -8.99
C CYS A 102 11.04 8.13 -9.58
N THR A 103 10.04 8.57 -8.82
CA THR A 103 8.62 8.54 -9.20
C THR A 103 8.30 9.44 -10.40
N TYR A 104 9.20 10.36 -10.73
CA TYR A 104 9.08 11.30 -11.85
C TYR A 104 9.85 10.84 -13.10
N ARG A 105 10.44 9.64 -13.09
CA ARG A 105 11.09 9.03 -14.26
C ARG A 105 10.04 8.65 -15.30
N ARG A 106 10.40 8.78 -16.59
CA ARG A 106 9.56 8.29 -17.68
C ARG A 106 9.80 6.80 -17.89
N LEU A 107 8.72 6.04 -18.08
CA LEU A 107 8.76 4.61 -18.35
C LEU A 107 8.21 4.34 -19.75
N CYS A 108 8.86 3.42 -20.46
CA CYS A 108 8.25 2.77 -21.62
C CYS A 108 7.10 1.89 -21.15
N CYS A 109 6.16 1.60 -22.05
CA CYS A 109 5.09 0.68 -21.73
C CYS A 109 5.64 -0.70 -21.34
N PRO A 110 5.30 -1.26 -20.17
CA PRO A 110 5.73 -2.59 -19.76
C PRO A 110 5.40 -3.70 -20.75
N ILE A 111 4.35 -3.54 -21.57
CA ILE A 111 3.99 -4.52 -22.60
C ILE A 111 4.70 -4.32 -23.94
N ASP A 112 5.61 -3.36 -24.07
CA ASP A 112 6.38 -3.13 -25.30
C ASP A 112 7.07 -4.43 -25.79
N SER A 113 7.66 -5.19 -24.86
CA SER A 113 8.29 -6.48 -25.17
C SER A 113 7.31 -7.59 -25.61
N ILE A 114 5.99 -7.36 -25.56
CA ILE A 114 4.93 -8.34 -25.86
C ILE A 114 4.09 -7.89 -27.06
N ASP A 115 3.78 -6.59 -27.14
CA ASP A 115 2.79 -6.02 -28.07
C ASP A 115 3.35 -4.79 -28.83
N CYS A 116 4.67 -4.55 -28.77
CA CYS A 116 5.38 -3.46 -29.47
C CYS A 116 4.79 -2.06 -29.22
N CYS A 117 4.34 -1.81 -27.98
CA CYS A 117 3.79 -0.53 -27.59
C CYS A 117 4.88 0.54 -27.40
N SER A 118 4.89 1.54 -28.28
CA SER A 118 5.86 2.65 -28.29
C SER A 118 5.55 3.79 -27.30
N TRP A 119 4.65 3.58 -26.34
CA TRP A 119 4.29 4.61 -25.37
C TRP A 119 5.44 4.87 -24.38
N LEU A 120 5.67 6.17 -24.10
CA LEU A 120 6.66 6.66 -23.16
C LEU A 120 6.06 7.80 -22.33
N GLY A 121 5.80 7.58 -21.05
CA GLY A 121 5.14 8.56 -20.17
C GLY A 121 5.52 8.40 -18.70
N TYR A 122 4.83 9.12 -17.82
CA TYR A 122 5.11 9.09 -16.37
C TYR A 122 4.29 8.02 -15.63
N ASN A 123 4.71 7.62 -14.43
CA ASN A 123 3.99 6.63 -13.59
C ASN A 123 2.50 6.95 -13.42
N LYS A 124 2.18 8.24 -13.22
CA LYS A 124 0.80 8.73 -13.08
C LYS A 124 -0.06 8.55 -14.35
N GLU A 125 0.55 8.54 -15.52
CA GLU A 125 -0.12 8.41 -16.83
C GLU A 125 -0.22 6.95 -17.28
N LEU A 126 0.55 6.06 -16.66
CA LEU A 126 0.63 4.65 -17.04
C LEU A 126 -0.74 3.96 -16.96
N ILE A 127 -1.50 4.25 -15.92
CA ILE A 127 -2.83 3.64 -15.69
C ILE A 127 -3.79 4.04 -16.81
N ASP A 128 -3.87 5.33 -17.12
CA ASP A 128 -4.75 5.84 -18.18
C ASP A 128 -4.36 5.31 -19.55
N HIS A 129 -3.06 5.20 -19.82
CA HIS A 129 -2.54 4.57 -21.03
C HIS A 129 -2.99 3.11 -21.15
N PHE A 130 -2.80 2.29 -20.12
CA PHE A 130 -3.22 0.88 -20.13
C PHE A 130 -4.73 0.72 -20.32
N ILE A 131 -5.53 1.54 -19.64
CA ILE A 131 -7.00 1.44 -19.73
C ILE A 131 -7.48 1.77 -21.15
N ARG A 132 -6.84 2.71 -21.84
CA ARG A 132 -7.25 3.16 -23.17
C ARG A 132 -6.70 2.29 -24.29
N GLU A 133 -5.41 2.01 -24.26
CA GLU A 133 -4.70 1.35 -25.36
C GLU A 133 -4.63 -0.18 -25.16
N HIS A 134 -4.77 -0.66 -23.90
CA HIS A 134 -4.66 -2.09 -23.55
C HIS A 134 -5.81 -2.59 -22.63
N PRO A 135 -7.10 -2.32 -22.96
CA PRO A 135 -8.22 -2.67 -22.10
C PRO A 135 -8.34 -4.17 -21.82
N GLN A 136 -7.97 -5.02 -22.79
CA GLN A 136 -7.94 -6.49 -22.68
C GLN A 136 -6.91 -7.02 -21.68
N LYS A 137 -5.94 -6.19 -21.27
CA LYS A 137 -4.94 -6.51 -20.26
C LYS A 137 -5.30 -5.92 -18.90
N THR A 138 -6.49 -5.32 -18.75
CA THR A 138 -6.92 -4.67 -17.50
C THR A 138 -7.97 -5.51 -16.78
N ILE A 139 -7.75 -5.77 -15.49
CA ILE A 139 -8.69 -6.39 -14.56
C ILE A 139 -9.12 -5.33 -13.54
N LYS A 140 -10.43 -5.13 -13.40
CA LYS A 140 -11.02 -4.26 -12.38
C LYS A 140 -11.71 -5.15 -11.33
N SER A 141 -11.47 -4.89 -10.06
CA SER A 141 -12.15 -5.59 -8.95
C SER A 141 -12.48 -4.59 -7.85
N GLU A 142 -13.64 -4.77 -7.21
CA GLU A 142 -14.02 -4.00 -6.03
C GLU A 142 -13.41 -4.58 -4.75
N ASN A 143 -12.90 -5.81 -4.81
CA ASN A 143 -12.29 -6.52 -3.69
C ASN A 143 -10.76 -6.47 -3.79
N ASN A 144 -10.06 -6.66 -2.67
CA ASN A 144 -8.60 -6.81 -2.66
C ASN A 144 -8.08 -8.14 -3.24
N SER A 145 -8.94 -8.87 -3.96
CA SER A 145 -8.61 -10.12 -4.62
C SER A 145 -9.04 -10.12 -6.08
N VAL A 146 -8.24 -10.78 -6.93
CA VAL A 146 -8.51 -10.95 -8.36
C VAL A 146 -8.20 -12.37 -8.80
N LEU A 147 -9.04 -12.93 -9.66
CA LEU A 147 -8.79 -14.23 -10.30
C LEU A 147 -7.85 -14.05 -11.49
N LEU A 148 -6.72 -14.75 -11.49
CA LEU A 148 -5.76 -14.78 -12.58
C LEU A 148 -5.78 -16.15 -13.24
N ASN A 149 -5.91 -16.16 -14.57
CA ASN A 149 -5.86 -17.36 -15.40
C ASN A 149 -4.54 -17.39 -16.17
N PHE A 150 -3.87 -18.54 -16.17
CA PHE A 150 -2.60 -18.78 -16.85
C PHE A 150 -2.71 -19.96 -17.80
N ASP A 151 -2.09 -19.84 -18.96
CA ASP A 151 -1.81 -20.98 -19.83
C ASP A 151 -0.56 -21.68 -19.27
N ILE A 152 -0.69 -22.95 -18.91
CA ILE A 152 0.40 -23.78 -18.38
C ILE A 152 0.90 -24.83 -19.38
N GLN A 153 0.42 -24.76 -20.63
CA GLN A 153 0.81 -25.67 -21.72
C GLN A 153 1.83 -25.03 -22.67
N LYS A 154 1.97 -23.71 -22.64
CA LYS A 154 2.86 -22.96 -23.53
C LYS A 154 3.71 -21.96 -22.74
N ASP A 155 4.87 -21.67 -23.29
CA ASP A 155 5.72 -20.60 -22.78
C ASP A 155 5.05 -19.26 -23.10
N VAL A 156 4.56 -18.59 -22.07
CA VAL A 156 3.76 -17.37 -22.22
C VAL A 156 4.18 -16.36 -21.15
N LYS A 157 4.58 -15.17 -21.61
CA LYS A 157 4.70 -13.98 -20.78
C LYS A 157 3.38 -13.21 -20.85
N GLN A 158 2.78 -12.91 -19.70
CA GLN A 158 1.60 -12.05 -19.61
C GLN A 158 1.84 -10.91 -18.64
N ILE A 159 1.29 -9.76 -18.99
CA ILE A 159 1.26 -8.58 -18.13
C ILE A 159 -0.20 -8.15 -18.03
N LYS A 160 -0.67 -7.91 -16.82
CA LYS A 160 -2.03 -7.44 -16.55
C LYS A 160 -2.01 -6.26 -15.58
N LEU A 161 -2.76 -5.21 -15.91
CA LEU A 161 -3.07 -4.12 -15.00
C LEU A 161 -4.22 -4.55 -14.09
N ILE A 162 -4.05 -4.41 -12.78
CA ILE A 162 -5.04 -4.71 -11.75
C ILE A 162 -5.42 -3.39 -11.09
N VAL A 163 -6.68 -2.99 -11.28
CA VAL A 163 -7.26 -1.77 -10.73
C VAL A 163 -8.18 -2.14 -9.57
N LEU A 164 -7.78 -1.74 -8.37
CA LEU A 164 -8.52 -1.92 -7.12
C LEU A 164 -8.96 -0.55 -6.55
N PRO A 165 -9.87 -0.50 -5.56
CA PRO A 165 -10.26 0.76 -4.95
C PRO A 165 -9.07 1.49 -4.33
N GLY A 166 -8.70 2.63 -4.92
CA GLY A 166 -7.60 3.49 -4.44
C GLY A 166 -6.18 2.92 -4.64
N LYS A 167 -6.02 1.81 -5.37
CA LYS A 167 -4.71 1.14 -5.57
C LYS A 167 -4.62 0.49 -6.95
N ASN A 168 -3.45 0.56 -7.57
CA ASN A 168 -3.21 -0.01 -8.90
C ASN A 168 -1.93 -0.83 -8.91
N PHE A 169 -1.98 -1.99 -9.55
CA PHE A 169 -0.87 -2.94 -9.61
C PHE A 169 -0.68 -3.48 -11.01
N LEU A 170 0.54 -3.91 -11.32
CA LEU A 170 0.86 -4.63 -12.54
C LEU A 170 1.31 -6.05 -12.17
N SER A 171 0.67 -7.08 -12.68
CA SER A 171 1.15 -8.45 -12.52
C SER A 171 1.95 -8.86 -13.75
N LEU A 172 3.19 -9.29 -13.57
CA LEU A 172 4.00 -9.99 -14.58
C LEU A 172 3.99 -11.48 -14.27
N THR A 173 3.59 -12.28 -15.27
CA THR A 173 3.55 -13.73 -15.16
C THR A 173 4.33 -14.34 -16.31
N ASN A 174 5.19 -15.31 -16.00
CA ASN A 174 5.97 -16.04 -17.00
C ASN A 174 5.78 -17.55 -16.78
N THR A 175 5.18 -18.22 -17.75
CA THR A 175 5.14 -19.69 -17.80
C THR A 175 6.37 -20.18 -18.56
N ASP A 176 7.13 -21.08 -17.93
CA ASP A 176 8.25 -21.81 -18.53
C ASP A 176 7.92 -23.31 -18.46
N THR A 177 7.53 -23.88 -19.60
CA THR A 177 7.12 -25.27 -19.71
C THR A 177 8.30 -26.22 -19.76
N ILE A 178 9.51 -25.75 -20.09
CA ILE A 178 10.73 -26.55 -20.09
C ILE A 178 11.16 -26.80 -18.64
N ASN A 179 11.26 -25.73 -17.86
CA ASN A 179 11.62 -25.77 -16.44
C ASN A 179 10.44 -26.06 -15.51
N GLN A 180 9.25 -26.32 -16.07
CA GLN A 180 8.00 -26.58 -15.34
C GLN A 180 7.69 -25.52 -14.27
N THR A 181 7.94 -24.24 -14.56
CA THR A 181 7.83 -23.16 -13.57
C THR A 181 6.89 -22.06 -14.06
N LEU A 182 5.97 -21.64 -13.20
CA LEU A 182 5.20 -20.41 -13.35
C LEU A 182 5.75 -19.37 -12.38
N SER A 183 6.29 -18.28 -12.92
CA SER A 183 6.82 -17.16 -12.14
C SER A 183 5.83 -16.01 -12.13
N ILE A 184 5.51 -15.46 -10.95
CA ILE A 184 4.56 -14.37 -10.81
C ILE A 184 5.15 -13.27 -9.92
N THR A 185 5.21 -12.06 -10.46
CA THR A 185 5.66 -10.85 -9.76
C THR A 185 4.55 -9.79 -9.81
N VAL A 186 4.30 -9.12 -8.69
CA VAL A 186 3.36 -8.00 -8.63
C VAL A 186 4.12 -6.70 -8.37
N PHE A 187 3.85 -5.70 -9.19
CA PHE A 187 4.40 -4.36 -9.08
C PHE A 187 3.33 -3.38 -8.61
N PHE A 188 3.68 -2.47 -7.69
CA PHE A 188 2.85 -1.32 -7.36
C PHE A 188 3.17 -0.15 -8.31
N ILE A 189 2.12 0.48 -8.82
CA ILE A 189 2.22 1.70 -9.64
C ILE A 189 1.92 2.89 -8.72
N ASP A 190 2.90 3.77 -8.54
CA ASP A 190 2.82 4.86 -7.57
C ASP A 190 1.59 5.76 -7.78
N GLY A 191 0.65 5.68 -6.84
CA GLY A 191 -0.28 6.73 -6.44
C GLY A 191 -0.13 6.92 -4.93
N ASP A 192 -0.05 8.17 -4.47
CA ASP A 192 0.14 8.62 -3.08
C ASP A 192 0.57 7.56 -2.03
N SER A 193 1.73 7.78 -1.42
CA SER A 193 2.44 6.92 -0.46
C SER A 193 1.65 6.42 0.76
N LYS A 194 0.38 6.80 0.92
CA LYS A 194 -0.57 6.40 1.97
C LYS A 194 -1.39 5.15 1.65
N SER A 195 -1.36 4.61 0.43
CA SER A 195 -2.15 3.44 0.01
C SER A 195 -1.31 2.23 -0.38
N LYS A 196 -0.07 2.11 0.10
CA LYS A 196 0.84 1.02 -0.27
C LYS A 196 0.26 -0.35 0.14
N ALA A 197 0.28 -1.31 -0.77
CA ALA A 197 0.26 -2.73 -0.42
C ALA A 197 1.71 -3.18 -0.42
N THR A 198 2.14 -3.88 0.62
CA THR A 198 3.53 -4.33 0.76
C THR A 198 3.70 -5.75 0.27
N GLU A 199 2.64 -6.56 0.36
CA GLU A 199 2.72 -7.98 0.07
C GLU A 199 1.52 -8.45 -0.74
N TYR A 200 1.71 -9.57 -1.42
CA TYR A 200 0.64 -10.33 -2.02
C TYR A 200 0.74 -11.80 -1.66
N GLN A 201 -0.40 -12.48 -1.72
CA GLN A 201 -0.51 -13.91 -1.46
C GLN A 201 -1.38 -14.53 -2.55
N PHE A 202 -1.07 -15.77 -2.91
CA PHE A 202 -1.87 -16.53 -3.87
C PHE A 202 -2.68 -17.61 -3.16
N ILE A 203 -3.96 -17.67 -3.50
CA ILE A 203 -4.86 -18.74 -3.07
C ILE A 203 -5.09 -19.66 -4.26
N VAL A 204 -4.58 -20.86 -4.12
CA VAL A 204 -4.67 -21.98 -5.06
C VAL A 204 -5.87 -22.81 -4.65
N GLN A 205 -6.94 -22.77 -5.45
CA GLN A 205 -8.12 -23.60 -5.23
C GLN A 205 -7.98 -24.93 -5.98
N ARG A 206 -8.12 -26.04 -5.27
CA ARG A 206 -8.18 -27.39 -5.81
C ARG A 206 -9.61 -27.90 -5.71
N SER A 207 -10.27 -28.11 -6.84
CA SER A 207 -11.54 -28.84 -6.88
C SER A 207 -11.29 -30.33 -6.62
N THR A 208 -11.91 -30.90 -5.58
CA THR A 208 -11.95 -32.35 -5.39
C THR A 208 -13.14 -32.95 -6.15
N PHE A 209 -13.13 -34.27 -6.33
CA PHE A 209 -14.19 -35.00 -7.04
C PHE A 209 -15.57 -34.89 -6.36
N ASP A 210 -15.63 -34.45 -5.11
CA ASP A 210 -16.85 -34.38 -4.29
C ASP A 210 -17.45 -32.97 -4.19
N ASN A 211 -17.15 -32.06 -5.14
CA ASN A 211 -17.53 -30.64 -5.11
C ASN A 211 -16.96 -29.82 -3.93
N ASP A 212 -16.11 -30.41 -3.10
CA ASP A 212 -15.36 -29.67 -2.08
C ASP A 212 -14.13 -28.98 -2.70
N SER A 213 -13.95 -27.69 -2.42
CA SER A 213 -12.76 -26.95 -2.84
C SER A 213 -11.76 -26.87 -1.68
N VAL A 214 -10.59 -27.48 -1.82
CA VAL A 214 -9.47 -27.30 -0.89
C VAL A 214 -8.64 -26.13 -1.38
N SER A 215 -8.59 -25.04 -0.61
CA SER A 215 -7.73 -23.90 -0.90
C SER A 215 -6.39 -24.00 -0.17
N TYR A 216 -5.30 -23.85 -0.91
CA TYR A 216 -3.95 -23.71 -0.37
C TYR A 216 -3.51 -22.27 -0.53
N GLU A 217 -2.97 -21.68 0.53
CA GLU A 217 -2.39 -20.35 0.47
C GLU A 217 -0.86 -20.44 0.35
N THR A 218 -0.27 -19.62 -0.51
CA THR A 218 1.19 -19.53 -0.61
C THR A 218 1.77 -18.72 0.56
N ASN A 219 3.09 -18.73 0.68
CA ASN A 219 3.79 -17.69 1.43
C ASN A 219 3.43 -16.30 0.88
N LYS A 220 3.68 -15.28 1.70
CA LYS A 220 3.57 -13.88 1.29
C LYS A 220 4.81 -13.48 0.49
N PHE A 221 4.62 -12.58 -0.47
CA PHE A 221 5.67 -12.08 -1.36
C PHE A 221 5.61 -10.57 -1.45
N ASP A 222 6.77 -9.93 -1.49
CA ASP A 222 6.88 -8.48 -1.56
C ASP A 222 6.34 -7.93 -2.89
N ILE A 223 5.57 -6.85 -2.79
CA ILE A 223 5.18 -6.04 -3.94
C ILE A 223 6.33 -5.10 -4.28
N VAL A 224 6.75 -5.15 -5.53
CA VAL A 224 7.92 -4.41 -6.02
C VAL A 224 7.47 -3.06 -6.59
N ASN A 225 8.26 -2.00 -6.45
CA ASN A 225 7.93 -0.74 -7.15
C ASN A 225 8.11 -0.92 -8.67
N ILE A 226 7.17 -0.39 -9.47
CA ILE A 226 7.21 -0.49 -10.94
C ILE A 226 8.49 0.08 -11.57
N ASN A 227 9.17 1.02 -10.92
CA ASN A 227 10.45 1.56 -11.40
C ASN A 227 11.57 0.51 -11.41
N ASN A 228 11.43 -0.58 -10.64
CA ASN A 228 12.35 -1.73 -10.69
C ASN A 228 11.99 -2.73 -11.81
N TYR A 229 10.91 -2.49 -12.56
CA TYR A 229 10.58 -3.35 -13.70
C TYR A 229 11.75 -3.39 -14.68
N LYS A 230 12.19 -4.61 -14.94
CA LYS A 230 13.13 -4.95 -16.01
C LYS A 230 12.49 -6.05 -16.83
N GLU A 231 12.83 -6.10 -18.11
CA GLU A 231 12.31 -7.11 -19.04
C GLU A 231 12.52 -8.56 -18.54
N TYR A 232 13.58 -8.79 -17.75
CA TYR A 232 13.99 -10.10 -17.19
C TYR A 232 13.77 -10.25 -15.68
N TYR A 233 12.89 -9.47 -15.06
CA TYR A 233 12.64 -9.59 -13.61
C TYR A 233 12.02 -10.97 -13.27
N ASN A 234 12.71 -11.78 -12.45
CA ASN A 234 12.30 -13.15 -12.11
C ASN A 234 12.47 -13.50 -10.61
N ASP A 235 12.39 -12.50 -9.74
CA ASP A 235 12.54 -12.67 -8.29
C ASP A 235 11.21 -12.86 -7.55
N GLY A 236 10.09 -12.97 -8.29
CA GLY A 236 8.77 -13.22 -7.73
C GLY A 236 8.53 -14.68 -7.31
N LEU A 237 7.28 -14.97 -6.93
CA LEU A 237 6.83 -16.33 -6.59
C LEU A 237 7.08 -17.28 -7.76
N LYS A 238 7.67 -18.45 -7.48
CA LYS A 238 7.84 -19.55 -8.43
C LYS A 238 6.97 -20.73 -8.00
N ILE A 239 6.13 -21.20 -8.90
CA ILE A 239 5.23 -22.33 -8.69
C ILE A 239 5.60 -23.44 -9.66
N ASP A 240 5.78 -24.65 -9.16
CA ASP A 240 5.93 -25.84 -10.01
C ASP A 240 4.58 -26.13 -10.69
N ILE A 241 4.55 -26.15 -12.03
CA ILE A 241 3.34 -26.39 -12.81
C ILE A 241 3.03 -27.88 -12.96
N ALA A 242 3.98 -28.78 -12.73
CA ALA A 242 3.79 -30.21 -12.93
C ALA A 242 2.64 -30.79 -12.07
N PRO A 243 2.50 -30.43 -10.77
CA PRO A 243 1.33 -30.79 -9.97
C PRO A 243 0.04 -30.13 -10.46
N LEU A 244 0.12 -28.91 -10.99
CA LEU A 244 -1.04 -28.10 -11.38
C LEU A 244 -1.72 -28.58 -12.67
N LYS A 245 -0.96 -29.22 -13.58
CA LYS A 245 -1.52 -29.80 -14.82
C LYS A 245 -2.70 -30.73 -14.56
N LYS A 246 -2.68 -31.46 -13.44
CA LYS A 246 -3.76 -32.38 -13.04
C LYS A 246 -5.08 -31.68 -12.68
N PHE A 247 -5.02 -30.38 -12.37
CA PHE A 247 -6.16 -29.58 -11.94
C PHE A 247 -6.51 -28.47 -12.94
N SER A 248 -5.79 -28.42 -14.07
CA SER A 248 -6.06 -27.46 -15.14
C SER A 248 -7.32 -27.83 -15.91
N ILE A 249 -8.13 -26.83 -16.25
CA ILE A 249 -9.32 -27.00 -17.10
C ILE A 249 -8.95 -26.48 -18.49
N GLY A 250 -8.93 -27.37 -19.48
CA GLY A 250 -8.59 -27.00 -20.85
C GLY A 250 -7.17 -26.46 -21.03
N GLY A 251 -6.22 -26.87 -20.17
CA GLY A 251 -4.84 -26.38 -20.18
C GLY A 251 -4.61 -25.06 -19.46
N PHE A 252 -5.66 -24.47 -18.89
CA PHE A 252 -5.58 -23.25 -18.09
C PHE A 252 -5.64 -23.57 -16.60
N TYR A 253 -4.86 -22.82 -15.84
CA TYR A 253 -4.87 -22.85 -14.39
C TYR A 253 -5.31 -21.50 -13.83
N SER A 254 -6.20 -21.50 -12.83
CA SER A 254 -6.72 -20.28 -12.22
C SER A 254 -6.26 -20.18 -10.77
N CYS A 255 -5.76 -19.03 -10.35
CA CYS A 255 -5.46 -18.74 -8.94
C CYS A 255 -6.02 -17.38 -8.53
N THR A 256 -6.35 -17.23 -7.26
CA THR A 256 -6.76 -15.94 -6.72
C THR A 256 -5.54 -15.21 -6.18
N LEU A 257 -5.20 -14.07 -6.78
CA LEU A 257 -4.25 -13.12 -6.22
C LEU A 257 -4.96 -12.30 -5.16
N LYS A 258 -4.49 -12.36 -3.92
CA LYS A 258 -4.93 -11.51 -2.80
C LYS A 258 -3.85 -10.47 -2.55
N ILE A 259 -4.20 -9.20 -2.72
CA ILE A 259 -3.32 -8.07 -2.46
C ILE A 259 -3.48 -7.68 -1.01
N MET A 260 -2.39 -7.75 -0.26
CA MET A 260 -2.36 -7.36 1.14
C MET A 260 -2.04 -5.87 1.19
N SER A 261 -3.08 -5.05 1.25
CA SER A 261 -2.92 -3.64 1.59
C SER A 261 -2.13 -3.52 2.89
N ALA A 262 -1.21 -2.56 2.99
CA ALA A 262 -0.56 -2.18 4.24
C ALA A 262 -1.53 -1.45 5.17
N LEU A 263 -2.69 -2.05 5.40
CA LEU A 263 -3.43 -1.92 6.63
C LEU A 263 -3.12 -3.22 7.37
N SER A 264 -2.19 -3.11 8.32
CA SER A 264 -1.60 -4.17 9.17
C SER A 264 -0.59 -5.12 8.50
N GLU A 265 0.70 -4.83 8.43
CA GLU A 265 1.61 -4.89 9.59
C GLU A 265 1.74 -3.56 10.35
N ASN A 266 0.83 -3.31 11.28
CA ASN A 266 1.18 -3.64 12.63
C ASN A 266 0.50 -4.99 12.81
N LYS A 267 1.25 -6.07 13.02
CA LYS A 267 0.75 -7.01 14.02
C LYS A 267 0.39 -6.09 15.18
N THR A 268 -0.90 -5.96 15.48
CA THR A 268 -1.23 -5.88 16.88
C THR A 268 -0.51 -7.07 17.48
N ASN A 269 0.67 -6.83 18.07
CA ASN A 269 1.32 -7.87 18.83
C ASN A 269 0.22 -8.30 19.81
N GLU A 270 -0.25 -9.54 19.72
CA GLU A 270 -1.34 -10.00 20.58
C GLU A 270 -0.97 -9.74 22.05
N GLU A 271 0.32 -9.83 22.36
CA GLU A 271 0.91 -9.42 23.63
C GLU A 271 0.73 -7.92 23.92
N LEU A 272 0.88 -7.04 22.92
CA LEU A 272 0.62 -5.61 23.07
C LEU A 272 -0.87 -5.34 23.29
N LEU A 273 -1.77 -5.96 22.53
CA LEU A 273 -3.22 -5.79 22.70
C LEU A 273 -3.71 -6.27 24.07
N GLN A 274 -3.14 -7.36 24.59
CA GLN A 274 -3.42 -7.83 25.95
C GLN A 274 -3.14 -6.75 27.01
N ASN A 275 -2.13 -5.90 26.81
CA ASN A 275 -1.86 -4.77 27.70
C ASN A 275 -2.93 -3.66 27.64
N PHE A 276 -3.73 -3.65 26.57
CA PHE A 276 -4.86 -2.73 26.40
C PHE A 276 -6.20 -3.35 26.79
N GLU A 277 -6.27 -4.60 27.24
CA GLU A 277 -7.53 -5.17 27.71
C GLU A 277 -7.93 -4.61 29.08
N CYS A 278 -9.17 -4.13 29.17
CA CYS A 278 -9.72 -3.72 30.46
C CYS A 278 -10.02 -4.96 31.32
N PRO A 279 -9.57 -5.00 32.59
CA PRO A 279 -9.80 -6.15 33.47
C PRO A 279 -11.28 -6.38 33.83
N VAL A 280 -12.15 -5.39 33.58
CA VAL A 280 -13.58 -5.44 33.93
C VAL A 280 -14.43 -5.85 32.73
N CYS A 281 -14.38 -5.09 31.64
CA CYS A 281 -15.25 -5.34 30.47
C CYS A 281 -14.60 -6.20 29.39
N ARG A 282 -13.30 -6.53 29.50
CA ARG A 282 -12.53 -7.27 28.49
C ARG A 282 -12.46 -6.62 27.10
N ASN A 283 -12.95 -5.38 26.96
CA ASN A 283 -12.75 -4.57 25.76
C ASN A 283 -11.40 -3.84 25.81
N TYR A 284 -10.92 -3.44 24.64
CA TYR A 284 -9.70 -2.64 24.54
C TYR A 284 -9.90 -1.20 25.02
N MET A 285 -8.93 -0.69 25.78
CA MET A 285 -8.83 0.67 26.28
C MET A 285 -8.36 1.61 25.15
N LYS A 286 -9.28 2.39 24.56
CA LYS A 286 -9.06 3.14 23.29
C LYS A 286 -9.16 4.68 23.40
N ASN A 287 -9.35 5.24 24.59
CA ASN A 287 -9.49 6.69 24.78
C ASN A 287 -9.16 7.09 26.23
N GLN A 288 -10.17 7.25 27.09
CA GLN A 288 -9.93 7.61 28.49
C GLN A 288 -9.39 6.41 29.26
N ILE A 289 -8.13 6.46 29.66
CA ILE A 289 -7.47 5.38 30.41
C ILE A 289 -7.08 5.90 31.78
N TYR A 290 -7.54 5.24 32.83
CA TYR A 290 -7.25 5.57 34.21
C TYR A 290 -6.27 4.56 34.80
N GLN A 291 -5.48 5.00 35.77
CA GLN A 291 -4.50 4.17 36.44
C GLN A 291 -4.72 4.20 37.95
N CYS A 292 -4.65 3.04 38.62
CA CYS A 292 -4.67 3.01 40.08
C CYS A 292 -3.33 3.48 40.67
N LEU A 293 -3.29 3.76 41.99
CA LEU A 293 -2.07 4.21 42.65
C LEU A 293 -0.90 3.21 42.58
N ALA A 294 -1.20 1.92 42.36
CA ALA A 294 -0.21 0.86 42.16
C ALA A 294 0.16 0.63 40.68
N GLY A 295 -0.49 1.32 39.73
CA GLY A 295 -0.08 1.34 38.33
C GLY A 295 -0.92 0.53 37.34
N HIS A 296 -2.01 -0.13 37.75
CA HIS A 296 -2.88 -0.90 36.84
C HIS A 296 -3.87 -0.01 36.08
N SER A 297 -4.02 -0.27 34.77
CA SER A 297 -4.83 0.55 33.86
C SER A 297 -6.26 0.03 33.70
N MET A 298 -7.20 0.94 33.41
CA MET A 298 -8.63 0.66 33.21
C MET A 298 -9.26 1.65 32.23
N CYS A 299 -10.26 1.22 31.45
CA CYS A 299 -11.02 2.14 30.59
C CYS A 299 -11.94 3.07 31.40
N GLY A 300 -12.27 4.22 30.79
CA GLY A 300 -13.19 5.20 31.37
C GLY A 300 -14.58 4.66 31.67
N ASP A 301 -15.11 3.77 30.83
CA ASP A 301 -16.44 3.18 31.02
C ASP A 301 -16.56 2.28 32.26
N CYS A 302 -15.43 1.74 32.73
CA CYS A 302 -15.37 0.87 33.90
C CYS A 302 -14.89 1.60 35.15
N ARG A 303 -14.04 2.63 35.01
CA ARG A 303 -13.47 3.38 36.13
C ARG A 303 -14.52 3.90 37.10
N PHE A 304 -15.65 4.40 36.60
CA PHE A 304 -16.71 4.98 37.43
C PHE A 304 -17.69 3.95 38.00
N LYS A 305 -17.52 2.66 37.67
CA LYS A 305 -18.35 1.55 38.17
C LYS A 305 -17.71 0.81 39.35
N VAL A 306 -16.47 1.17 39.71
CA VAL A 306 -15.69 0.52 40.77
C VAL A 306 -15.02 1.56 41.66
N GLU A 307 -14.96 1.28 42.97
CA GLU A 307 -14.26 2.14 43.94
C GLU A 307 -12.76 1.82 43.97
N ASP A 308 -12.41 0.55 44.10
CA ASP A 308 -11.02 0.06 44.17
C ASP A 308 -10.60 -0.71 42.92
N CYS A 309 -9.28 -0.79 42.67
CA CYS A 309 -8.72 -1.53 41.55
C CYS A 309 -9.04 -3.04 41.65
N PRO A 310 -9.72 -3.64 40.66
CA PRO A 310 -10.05 -5.07 40.66
C PRO A 310 -8.81 -5.99 40.71
N SER A 311 -7.67 -5.52 40.18
CA SER A 311 -6.44 -6.31 40.10
C SER A 311 -5.62 -6.30 41.40
N CYS A 312 -5.63 -5.20 42.16
CA CYS A 312 -4.73 -5.03 43.32
C CYS A 312 -5.36 -4.39 44.56
N ARG A 313 -6.65 -4.04 44.50
CA ARG A 313 -7.42 -3.39 45.57
C ARG A 313 -6.90 -2.04 46.05
N SER A 314 -5.95 -1.44 45.33
CA SER A 314 -5.53 -0.06 45.58
C SER A 314 -6.58 0.92 45.05
N GLY A 315 -6.74 2.05 45.72
CA GLY A 315 -7.58 3.14 45.26
C GLY A 315 -7.08 3.74 43.93
N PHE A 316 -7.96 4.46 43.27
CA PHE A 316 -7.66 5.24 42.08
C PHE A 316 -7.48 6.72 42.42
N GLY A 317 -6.57 7.39 41.71
CA GLY A 317 -6.56 8.86 41.68
C GLY A 317 -7.60 9.43 40.71
N ASP A 318 -7.60 10.76 40.59
CA ASP A 318 -8.41 11.53 39.63
C ASP A 318 -7.68 11.77 38.29
N THR A 319 -6.47 11.23 38.13
CA THR A 319 -5.63 11.45 36.95
C THR A 319 -5.80 10.36 35.90
N ARG A 320 -5.78 10.77 34.63
CA ARG A 320 -5.74 9.89 33.46
C ARG A 320 -4.31 9.57 33.04
N ASN A 321 -4.13 8.44 32.39
CA ASN A 321 -2.86 7.96 31.85
C ASN A 321 -2.68 8.42 30.40
N TYR A 322 -2.46 9.71 30.18
CA TYR A 322 -2.31 10.32 28.85
C TYR A 322 -1.24 9.66 27.97
N ALA A 323 -0.19 9.10 28.56
CA ALA A 323 0.83 8.36 27.81
C ALA A 323 0.22 7.12 27.15
N LEU A 324 -0.57 6.36 27.90
CA LEU A 324 -1.24 5.17 27.38
C LEU A 324 -2.39 5.54 26.42
N GLU A 325 -3.08 6.67 26.64
CA GLU A 325 -4.04 7.21 25.67
C GLU A 325 -3.36 7.52 24.32
N ASN A 326 -2.23 8.23 24.34
CA ASN A 326 -1.46 8.55 23.13
C ASN A 326 -0.96 7.31 22.38
N ILE A 327 -0.50 6.29 23.12
CA ILE A 327 -0.10 5.01 22.52
C ILE A 327 -1.32 4.32 21.92
N SER A 328 -2.47 4.31 22.60
CA SER A 328 -3.71 3.72 22.08
C SER A 328 -4.14 4.37 20.76
N ASN A 329 -3.96 5.68 20.61
CA ASN A 329 -4.26 6.39 19.36
C ASN A 329 -3.28 6.10 18.22
N SER A 330 -2.13 5.47 18.52
CA SER A 330 -1.09 5.16 17.54
C SER A 330 -1.07 3.68 17.15
N ILE A 331 -1.98 2.86 17.69
CA ILE A 331 -2.08 1.43 17.41
C ILE A 331 -3.47 1.06 16.88
N TYR A 332 -3.53 -0.09 16.23
CA TYR A 332 -4.76 -0.62 15.66
C TYR A 332 -5.48 -1.49 16.69
N PHE A 333 -6.80 -1.49 16.64
CA PHE A 333 -7.65 -2.39 17.41
C PHE A 333 -8.65 -3.06 16.48
N PRO A 334 -8.94 -4.37 16.69
CA PRO A 334 -10.09 -4.97 16.08
C PRO A 334 -11.38 -4.36 16.65
N CYS A 335 -12.43 -4.38 15.84
CA CYS A 335 -13.76 -4.01 16.28
C CYS A 335 -14.16 -4.83 17.51
N SER A 336 -14.75 -4.18 18.53
CA SER A 336 -15.32 -4.86 19.71
C SER A 336 -16.44 -5.86 19.36
N TYR A 337 -16.94 -5.87 18.12
CA TYR A 337 -17.93 -6.82 17.61
C TYR A 337 -17.32 -7.92 16.71
N LEU A 338 -16.02 -8.20 16.88
CA LEU A 338 -15.33 -9.29 16.17
C LEU A 338 -16.00 -10.65 16.39
N ASP A 339 -16.44 -10.91 17.62
CA ASP A 339 -17.22 -12.11 18.01
C ASP A 339 -18.56 -12.24 17.28
N ARG A 340 -19.07 -11.13 16.71
CA ARG A 340 -20.32 -11.04 15.95
C ARG A 340 -20.12 -10.98 14.44
N GLY A 341 -18.87 -11.12 13.97
CA GLY A 341 -18.53 -11.17 12.54
C GLY A 341 -17.96 -9.87 11.96
N CYS A 342 -17.64 -8.86 12.79
CA CYS A 342 -16.94 -7.67 12.30
C CYS A 342 -15.42 -7.90 12.28
N GLU A 343 -14.88 -8.23 11.10
CA GLU A 343 -13.44 -8.45 10.90
C GLU A 343 -12.64 -7.16 10.64
N GLU A 344 -13.25 -5.99 10.80
CA GLU A 344 -12.60 -4.71 10.53
C GLU A 344 -11.68 -4.27 11.69
N ILE A 345 -10.54 -3.67 11.34
CA ILE A 345 -9.54 -3.14 12.27
C ILE A 345 -9.35 -1.64 12.00
N PHE A 346 -9.17 -0.84 13.05
CA PHE A 346 -9.06 0.61 12.94
C PHE A 346 -8.01 1.15 13.91
N LEU A 347 -7.46 2.33 13.63
CA LEU A 347 -6.65 3.09 14.60
C LEU A 347 -7.53 3.51 15.79
N GLY A 348 -7.00 3.56 17.01
CA GLY A 348 -7.77 3.78 18.25
C GLY A 348 -8.91 4.81 18.18
N GLU A 349 -8.66 6.00 17.61
CA GLU A 349 -9.69 7.05 17.47
C GLU A 349 -10.80 6.70 16.46
N ASP A 350 -10.45 6.00 15.39
CA ASP A 350 -11.38 5.62 14.32
C ASP A 350 -12.16 4.35 14.69
N THR A 351 -11.61 3.48 15.55
CA THR A 351 -12.32 2.31 16.07
C THR A 351 -13.60 2.71 16.79
N ILE A 352 -13.56 3.79 17.59
CA ILE A 352 -14.73 4.26 18.36
C ILE A 352 -15.82 4.78 17.41
N LYS A 353 -15.43 5.52 16.37
CA LYS A 353 -16.38 6.02 15.35
C LYS A 353 -17.03 4.86 14.63
N HIS A 354 -16.23 3.90 14.18
CA HIS A 354 -16.74 2.69 13.54
C HIS A 354 -17.69 1.92 14.46
N GLU A 355 -17.34 1.71 15.74
CA GLU A 355 -18.18 0.95 16.68
C GLU A 355 -19.56 1.58 16.88
N GLY A 356 -19.66 2.92 16.80
CA GLY A 356 -20.94 3.61 16.81
C GLY A 356 -21.86 3.24 15.64
N ASP A 357 -21.28 3.08 14.45
CA ASP A 357 -21.96 2.84 13.17
C ASP A 357 -21.87 1.38 12.68
N CYS A 358 -21.24 0.50 13.44
CA CYS A 358 -20.95 -0.87 13.03
C CYS A 358 -22.23 -1.67 12.79
N ARG A 359 -22.34 -2.33 11.63
CA ARG A 359 -23.51 -3.16 11.28
C ARG A 359 -23.73 -4.36 12.22
N PHE A 360 -22.67 -4.82 12.88
CA PHE A 360 -22.69 -5.97 13.80
C PHE A 360 -22.96 -5.58 15.26
N ARG A 361 -23.12 -4.28 15.53
CA ARG A 361 -23.43 -3.75 16.85
C ARG A 361 -24.79 -4.29 17.35
N PRO A 362 -24.91 -4.68 18.64
CA PRO A 362 -26.19 -4.95 19.27
C PRO A 362 -27.09 -3.70 19.33
N TYR A 363 -28.34 -3.88 18.93
CA TYR A 363 -29.40 -2.90 19.11
C TYR A 363 -30.20 -3.24 20.37
N VAL A 364 -30.48 -2.22 21.17
CA VAL A 364 -31.42 -2.31 22.30
C VAL A 364 -32.83 -2.01 21.79
N CYS A 365 -33.83 -2.71 22.32
CA CYS A 365 -35.21 -2.40 21.99
C CYS A 365 -35.55 -0.94 22.34
N PRO A 366 -36.23 -0.16 21.47
CA PRO A 366 -36.67 1.20 21.78
C PRO A 366 -37.49 1.33 23.07
N PHE A 367 -38.15 0.24 23.51
CA PHE A 367 -38.95 0.15 24.73
C PHE A 367 -38.12 -0.26 25.98
N TRP A 368 -36.78 -0.18 25.92
CA TRP A 368 -35.90 -0.55 27.04
C TRP A 368 -36.09 0.27 28.32
N ARG A 369 -36.61 1.49 28.21
CA ARG A 369 -36.90 2.34 29.37
C ARG A 369 -38.30 2.11 29.96
N THR A 370 -39.13 1.30 29.33
CA THR A 370 -40.50 1.06 29.78
C THR A 370 -40.66 -0.35 30.35
N TYR A 371 -40.41 -1.38 29.56
CA TYR A 371 -40.64 -2.78 29.98
C TYR A 371 -39.95 -3.85 29.11
N CYS A 372 -39.08 -3.48 28.16
CA CYS A 372 -38.46 -4.47 27.26
C CYS A 372 -36.93 -4.44 27.27
N ASN A 373 -36.30 -5.44 27.91
CA ASN A 373 -34.85 -5.52 27.99
C ASN A 373 -34.20 -6.31 26.82
N TRP A 374 -34.87 -6.39 25.67
CA TRP A 374 -34.38 -7.17 24.53
C TRP A 374 -33.18 -6.48 23.86
N THR A 375 -32.19 -7.30 23.47
CA THR A 375 -31.01 -6.87 22.72
C THR A 375 -30.64 -7.90 21.67
N GLY A 376 -30.30 -7.47 20.45
CA GLY A 376 -29.91 -8.37 19.36
C GLY A 376 -29.43 -7.62 18.12
N SER A 377 -29.30 -8.32 17.00
CA SER A 377 -28.96 -7.73 15.70
C SER A 377 -30.11 -6.88 15.14
N LEU A 378 -29.81 -6.09 14.10
CA LEU A 378 -30.83 -5.26 13.44
C LEU A 378 -31.97 -6.09 12.81
N THR A 379 -31.62 -7.25 12.25
CA THR A 379 -32.59 -8.19 11.67
C THR A 379 -33.51 -8.74 12.74
N GLU A 380 -32.94 -9.22 13.86
CA GLU A 380 -33.74 -9.75 14.98
C GLU A 380 -34.55 -8.65 15.67
N LEU A 381 -34.07 -7.40 15.70
CA LEU A 381 -34.85 -6.28 16.27
C LEU A 381 -36.13 -6.06 15.46
N SER A 382 -36.04 -6.16 14.14
CA SER A 382 -37.20 -5.97 13.27
C SER A 382 -38.27 -7.06 13.48
N GLU A 383 -37.84 -8.28 13.82
CA GLU A 383 -38.72 -9.40 14.15
C GLU A 383 -39.29 -9.26 15.56
N HIS A 384 -38.43 -8.97 16.54
CA HIS A 384 -38.81 -8.71 17.93
C HIS A 384 -39.88 -7.61 18.05
N LEU A 385 -39.71 -6.50 17.31
CA LEU A 385 -40.68 -5.41 17.31
C LEU A 385 -42.05 -5.83 16.75
N LYS A 386 -42.09 -6.71 15.74
CA LYS A 386 -43.34 -7.23 15.16
C LYS A 386 -44.04 -8.20 16.12
N GLU A 387 -43.28 -9.02 16.82
CA GLU A 387 -43.85 -10.07 17.69
C GLU A 387 -44.27 -9.55 19.06
N PHE A 388 -43.47 -8.68 19.67
CA PHE A 388 -43.65 -8.27 21.08
C PHE A 388 -44.09 -6.81 21.24
N HIS A 389 -44.06 -6.00 20.17
CA HIS A 389 -44.47 -4.60 20.16
C HIS A 389 -45.42 -4.27 19.00
N MET A 390 -46.23 -5.25 18.56
CA MET A 390 -47.17 -5.08 17.45
C MET A 390 -48.12 -3.89 17.68
N ASP A 391 -48.59 -3.73 18.92
CA ASP A 391 -49.53 -2.65 19.32
C ASP A 391 -48.91 -1.25 19.28
N SER A 392 -47.58 -1.15 19.11
CA SER A 392 -46.82 0.11 19.09
C SER A 392 -46.00 0.30 17.81
N THR A 393 -46.19 -0.55 16.79
CA THR A 393 -45.46 -0.49 15.51
C THR A 393 -46.40 -0.18 14.34
N TYR A 394 -46.23 0.98 13.70
CA TYR A 394 -46.90 1.29 12.41
C TYR A 394 -45.92 1.04 11.26
N ILE A 395 -46.16 -0.04 10.49
CA ILE A 395 -45.37 -0.36 9.29
C ILE A 395 -45.79 0.60 8.16
N ILE A 396 -45.01 1.65 7.91
CA ILE A 396 -45.20 2.51 6.73
C ILE A 396 -44.56 1.81 5.52
N ASN A 397 -45.37 1.17 4.68
CA ASN A 397 -44.97 0.69 3.36
C ASN A 397 -44.70 1.89 2.42
N LYS A 398 -43.52 2.52 2.50
CA LYS A 398 -43.14 3.60 1.58
C LYS A 398 -42.31 3.04 0.43
N LYS A 399 -42.96 2.84 -0.73
CA LYS A 399 -42.27 2.90 -2.03
C LYS A 399 -41.50 4.21 -2.08
N MET A 400 -40.18 4.13 -2.21
CA MET A 400 -39.32 5.32 -2.30
C MET A 400 -39.72 6.17 -3.51
N THR A 401 -40.30 7.33 -3.26
CA THR A 401 -40.19 8.48 -4.15
C THR A 401 -39.19 9.44 -3.53
N LYS A 402 -38.14 9.73 -4.32
CA LYS A 402 -37.06 10.65 -3.98
C LYS A 402 -37.63 12.02 -3.60
N THR A 403 -37.31 12.51 -2.41
CA THR A 403 -37.12 13.94 -2.17
C THR A 403 -36.08 14.14 -1.08
N SER A 404 -35.05 14.89 -1.46
CA SER A 404 -33.96 15.44 -0.68
C SER A 404 -34.44 16.25 0.53
N HIS A 405 -33.95 15.92 1.74
CA HIS A 405 -33.65 16.89 2.80
C HIS A 405 -32.75 16.25 3.89
N PRO A 406 -31.96 17.06 4.63
CA PRO A 406 -30.72 16.62 5.26
C PRO A 406 -30.94 15.89 6.59
N LEU A 407 -30.08 14.89 6.84
CA LEU A 407 -30.03 14.14 8.09
C LEU A 407 -29.77 15.08 9.28
N PRO A 408 -30.44 14.90 10.43
CA PRO A 408 -30.10 15.62 11.64
C PRO A 408 -28.72 15.17 12.14
N ARG A 409 -27.87 16.14 12.50
CA ARG A 409 -26.56 15.89 13.12
C ARG A 409 -26.75 15.15 14.46
N PRO A 410 -25.84 14.26 14.85
CA PRO A 410 -25.79 13.78 16.23
C PRO A 410 -25.43 14.96 17.14
N PHE A 411 -26.33 15.29 18.07
CA PHE A 411 -26.04 16.21 19.15
C PHE A 411 -25.01 15.56 20.08
N GLY A 412 -23.88 16.26 20.24
CA GLY A 412 -22.89 15.94 21.24
C GLY A 412 -23.32 16.35 22.65
N GLY A 413 -22.67 15.71 23.62
CA GLY A 413 -22.33 16.28 24.92
C GLY A 413 -23.46 16.40 25.94
N ILE A 414 -23.27 15.73 27.07
CA ILE A 414 -23.31 16.17 28.48
C ILE A 414 -23.29 14.83 29.25
N ILE A 415 -22.21 14.46 29.93
CA ILE A 415 -21.62 15.17 31.09
C ILE A 415 -20.13 15.41 30.89
#